data_AF-A0A1D2W6W5-F1
#
_entry.id   AF-A0A1D2W6W5-F1
#
_cell.length_a   1.000
_cell.length_b   1.000
_cell.length_c   1.000
_cell.angle_alpha   90.00
_cell.angle_beta   90.00
_cell.angle_gamma   90.00
#
_symmetry.space_group_name_H-M   'P 1'
#
loop_
_entity.id
_entity.type
_entity.pdbx_description
1 polymer ?
#
loop_
_entity_poly.entity_id
_entity_poly.type
_entity_poly.pdbx_seq_one_letter_code
_entity_poly.pdbx_strand_id
1 'polypeptide(L)'
;METEIILSANDVVDYVKNEVKQYDILEISYNMVYVPGEVLDIEEDEEDESLNLTLQLMGELLNDTVHLDLTQIKDDILEIRHTKTDDELVIIVIEETLK
;
A
#
# COMPACT_ATOMS: atom_id res chain seq x y z
N MET A 1 4.47 -0.97 -17.88
CA MET A 1 3.13 -1.37 -18.39
C MET A 1 2.15 -1.14 -17.26
N GLU A 2 0.87 -0.88 -17.56
CA GLU A 2 -0.15 -0.60 -16.55
C GLU A 2 -1.12 -1.78 -16.46
N THR A 3 -1.28 -2.32 -15.26
CA THR A 3 -2.19 -3.43 -14.96
C THR A 3 -3.15 -3.00 -13.87
N GLU A 4 -4.45 -3.17 -14.10
CA GLU A 4 -5.49 -2.89 -13.11
C GLU A 4 -6.09 -4.21 -12.59
N ILE A 5 -6.19 -4.34 -11.28
CA ILE A 5 -6.81 -5.48 -10.60
C ILE A 5 -7.79 -4.99 -9.52
N ILE A 6 -8.87 -5.74 -9.34
CA ILE A 6 -9.88 -5.49 -8.29
C ILE A 6 -9.72 -6.57 -7.24
N LEU A 7 -9.55 -6.18 -5.98
CA LEU A 7 -9.30 -7.07 -4.85
C LEU A 7 -10.22 -6.73 -3.67
N SER A 8 -10.49 -7.70 -2.80
CA SER A 8 -11.11 -7.40 -1.49
C SER A 8 -10.08 -6.79 -0.54
N ALA A 9 -10.52 -6.15 0.55
CA ALA A 9 -9.61 -5.56 1.53
C ALA A 9 -8.62 -6.59 2.13
N ASN A 10 -9.05 -7.85 2.29
CA ASN A 10 -8.17 -8.94 2.74
C ASN A 10 -7.16 -9.34 1.65
N ASP A 11 -7.61 -9.47 0.40
CA ASP A 11 -6.72 -9.84 -0.71
C ASP A 11 -5.67 -8.74 -1.00
N VAL A 12 -5.96 -7.49 -0.64
CA VAL A 12 -4.97 -6.40 -0.71
C VAL A 12 -3.83 -6.61 0.28
N VAL A 13 -4.12 -7.02 1.52
CA VAL A 13 -3.08 -7.33 2.51
C VAL A 13 -2.21 -8.47 1.99
N ASP A 14 -2.82 -9.52 1.45
CA ASP A 14 -2.10 -10.64 0.85
C ASP A 14 -1.27 -10.22 -0.37
N TYR A 15 -1.79 -9.34 -1.22
CA TYR A 15 -1.05 -8.81 -2.36
C TYR A 15 0.19 -8.06 -1.89
N VAL A 16 0.05 -7.12 -0.95
CA VAL A 16 1.17 -6.29 -0.48
C VAL A 16 2.25 -7.17 0.13
N LYS A 17 1.85 -8.12 0.97
CA LYS A 17 2.76 -9.11 1.57
C LYS A 17 3.59 -9.88 0.54
N ASN A 18 2.94 -10.36 -0.53
CA ASN A 18 3.59 -11.28 -1.47
C ASN A 18 4.33 -10.57 -2.59
N GLU A 19 3.81 -9.44 -3.07
CA GLU A 19 4.26 -8.81 -4.33
C GLU A 19 5.08 -7.53 -4.11
N VAL A 20 4.84 -6.78 -3.04
CA VAL A 20 5.59 -5.54 -2.77
C VAL A 20 6.95 -5.88 -2.17
N LYS A 21 7.98 -5.15 -2.60
CA LYS A 21 9.36 -5.29 -2.15
C LYS A 21 9.89 -3.97 -1.61
N GLN A 22 10.99 -4.07 -0.89
CA GLN A 22 11.75 -2.90 -0.46
C GLN A 22 12.15 -2.07 -1.69
N TYR A 23 12.07 -0.75 -1.56
CA TYR A 23 12.33 0.25 -2.62
C TYR A 23 11.27 0.35 -3.72
N ASP A 24 10.21 -0.45 -3.69
CA ASP A 24 9.02 -0.16 -4.51
C ASP A 24 8.31 1.10 -3.97
N ILE A 25 7.46 1.70 -4.80
CA ILE A 25 6.65 2.86 -4.42
C ILE A 25 5.21 2.41 -4.23
N LEU A 26 4.64 2.74 -3.07
CA LEU A 26 3.21 2.60 -2.81
C LEU A 26 2.55 3.98 -2.71
N GLU A 27 1.45 4.16 -3.43
CA GLU A 27 0.52 5.26 -3.21
C GLU A 27 -0.75 4.68 -2.60
N ILE A 28 -1.06 5.06 -1.37
CA ILE A 28 -2.25 4.57 -0.66
C ILE A 28 -3.26 5.71 -0.60
N SER A 29 -4.49 5.45 -1.05
CA SER A 29 -5.59 6.40 -0.85
C SER A 29 -6.16 6.22 0.56
N TYR A 30 -5.86 7.14 1.47
CA TYR A 30 -6.44 7.16 2.81
C TYR A 30 -7.16 8.51 3.00
N ASN A 31 -8.46 8.48 3.35
CA ASN A 31 -9.29 9.69 3.50
C ASN A 31 -9.25 10.65 2.28
N MET A 32 -9.23 10.12 1.05
CA MET A 32 -9.13 10.87 -0.22
C MET A 32 -7.80 11.62 -0.44
N VAL A 33 -6.76 11.34 0.35
CA VAL A 33 -5.40 11.83 0.11
C VAL A 33 -4.58 10.66 -0.43
N TYR A 34 -3.99 10.86 -1.62
CA TYR A 34 -3.00 9.95 -2.20
C TYR A 34 -1.63 10.45 -1.78
N VAL A 35 -0.92 9.65 -0.98
CA VAL A 35 0.44 9.99 -0.55
C VAL A 35 1.40 8.94 -1.10
N PRO A 36 2.31 9.31 -2.02
CA PRO A 36 3.36 8.40 -2.47
C PRO A 36 4.41 8.22 -1.37
N GLY A 37 4.84 6.97 -1.16
CA GLY A 37 5.93 6.65 -0.25
C GLY A 37 6.81 5.53 -0.76
N GLU A 38 8.13 5.67 -0.54
CA GLU A 38 9.09 4.58 -0.76
C GLU A 38 8.95 3.54 0.35
N VAL A 39 8.90 2.26 0.00
CA VAL A 39 8.89 1.19 1.00
C VAL A 39 10.29 1.01 1.56
N LEU A 40 10.47 1.36 2.84
CA LEU A 40 11.72 1.15 3.56
C LEU A 40 11.78 -0.21 4.23
N ASP A 41 10.64 -0.68 4.77
CA ASP A 41 10.54 -1.95 5.48
C ASP A 41 9.11 -2.53 5.46
N ILE A 42 9.03 -3.86 5.53
CA ILE A 42 7.78 -4.64 5.61
C ILE A 42 7.98 -5.70 6.68
N GLU A 43 7.20 -5.63 7.77
CA GLU A 43 7.27 -6.57 8.89
C GLU A 43 5.91 -7.24 9.12
N GLU A 44 5.91 -8.57 9.21
CA GLU A 44 4.74 -9.36 9.53
C GLU A 44 4.82 -9.81 10.99
N ASP A 45 3.74 -9.59 11.74
CA ASP A 45 3.56 -10.16 13.08
C ASP A 45 2.56 -11.32 13.02
N GLU A 46 3.04 -12.55 13.22
CA GLU A 46 2.22 -13.75 13.23
C GLU A 46 1.32 -13.86 14.48
N GLU A 47 1.69 -13.24 15.61
CA GLU A 47 0.88 -13.31 16.84
C GLU A 47 -0.32 -12.36 16.77
N ASP A 48 -0.11 -11.16 16.22
CA ASP A 48 -1.13 -10.11 16.09
C ASP A 48 -1.81 -10.07 14.70
N GLU A 49 -1.46 -10.98 13.79
CA GLU A 49 -1.95 -11.04 12.40
C GLU A 49 -1.86 -9.66 11.69
N SER A 50 -0.76 -8.94 11.89
CA SER A 50 -0.56 -7.57 11.41
C SER A 50 0.51 -7.47 10.32
N LEU A 51 0.33 -6.52 9.40
CA LEU A 51 1.31 -6.21 8.35
C LEU A 51 1.75 -4.74 8.50
N ASN A 52 2.93 -4.55 9.06
CA ASN A 52 3.49 -3.25 9.35
C ASN A 52 4.37 -2.77 8.20
N LEU A 53 4.09 -1.56 7.71
CA LEU A 53 4.83 -0.91 6.63
C LEU A 53 5.54 0.32 7.17
N THR A 54 6.82 0.46 6.81
CA THR A 54 7.57 1.70 7.00
C THR A 54 7.74 2.39 5.65
N LEU A 55 7.15 3.57 5.48
CA LEU A 55 7.18 4.33 4.24
C LEU A 55 7.94 5.65 4.41
N GLN A 56 8.84 5.96 3.48
CA GLN A 56 9.39 7.31 3.33
C GLN A 56 8.47 8.11 2.42
N LEU A 57 7.71 9.06 2.99
CA LEU A 57 6.81 9.88 2.18
C LEU A 57 7.61 10.74 1.21
N MET A 58 7.14 10.78 -0.04
CA MET A 58 7.74 11.55 -1.12
C MET A 58 6.89 12.78 -1.40
N GLY A 59 7.24 13.92 -0.82
CA GLY A 59 6.56 15.18 -1.12
C GLY A 59 7.34 16.40 -0.68
N GLU A 60 7.17 17.52 -1.38
CA GLU A 60 7.84 18.79 -1.02
C GLU A 60 7.42 19.31 0.37
N LEU A 61 6.23 18.92 0.84
CA LEU A 61 5.64 19.37 2.11
C LEU A 61 5.68 18.29 3.22
N LEU A 62 5.81 17.02 2.84
CA LEU A 62 5.77 15.85 3.72
C LEU A 62 6.96 14.96 3.35
N ASN A 63 8.09 15.20 4.02
CA ASN A 63 9.31 14.38 3.93
C ASN A 63 9.55 13.73 5.29
N ASP A 64 8.65 12.82 5.65
CA ASP A 64 8.63 12.15 6.95
C ASP A 64 8.59 10.64 6.75
N THR A 65 9.07 9.90 7.75
CA THR A 65 8.98 8.44 7.77
C THR A 65 7.75 8.07 8.59
N VAL A 66 6.83 7.33 7.98
CA VAL A 66 5.60 6.87 8.64
C VAL A 66 5.61 5.37 8.83
N HIS A 67 5.02 4.93 9.93
CA HIS A 67 4.76 3.54 10.24
C HIS A 67 3.25 3.32 10.26
N LEU A 68 2.78 2.32 9.54
CA LEU A 68 1.36 2.01 9.45
C LEU A 68 1.13 0.50 9.47
N ASP A 69 0.07 0.09 10.15
CA ASP A 69 -0.45 -1.28 10.11
C ASP A 69 -1.52 -1.35 9.02
N LEU A 70 -1.20 -2.02 7.91
CA LEU A 70 -2.10 -2.14 6.78
C LEU A 70 -3.36 -2.91 7.16
N THR A 71 -3.27 -3.91 8.04
CA THR A 71 -4.41 -4.72 8.48
C THR A 71 -5.45 -3.87 9.21
N GLN A 72 -5.02 -2.84 9.96
CA GLN A 72 -5.92 -1.94 10.70
C GLN A 72 -6.62 -0.92 9.80
N ILE A 73 -5.96 -0.47 8.73
CA ILE A 73 -6.49 0.60 7.87
C ILE A 73 -7.10 0.09 6.57
N LYS A 74 -7.01 -1.21 6.26
CA LYS A 74 -7.46 -1.79 4.97
C LYS A 74 -8.90 -1.45 4.59
N ASP A 75 -9.80 -1.34 5.57
CA ASP A 75 -11.22 -1.06 5.35
C ASP A 75 -11.48 0.41 4.95
N ASP A 76 -10.53 1.31 5.22
CA ASP A 76 -10.59 2.73 4.89
C ASP A 76 -9.88 3.06 3.56
N ILE A 77 -9.21 2.07 2.94
CA ILE A 77 -8.49 2.25 1.68
C ILE A 77 -9.45 2.06 0.50
N LEU A 78 -9.37 2.97 -0.48
CA LEU A 78 -10.13 2.87 -1.74
C LEU A 78 -9.30 2.21 -2.84
N GLU A 79 -8.02 2.58 -2.91
CA GLU A 79 -7.09 2.23 -3.97
C GLU A 79 -5.65 2.21 -3.44
N ILE A 80 -4.85 1.27 -3.95
CA ILE A 80 -3.40 1.25 -3.81
C ILE A 80 -2.79 1.23 -5.20
N ARG A 81 -1.81 2.10 -5.45
CA ARG A 81 -0.97 2.06 -6.65
C ARG A 81 0.42 1.58 -6.27
N HIS A 82 0.82 0.46 -6.84
CA HIS A 82 2.12 -0.15 -6.63
C HIS A 82 2.98 0.06 -7.87
N THR A 83 4.04 0.85 -7.73
CA THR A 83 5.04 1.02 -8.79
C THR A 83 6.28 0.23 -8.40
N LYS A 84 6.57 -0.82 -9.17
CA LYS A 84 7.75 -1.64 -8.98
C LYS A 84 9.00 -0.91 -9.43
N THR A 85 10.15 -1.31 -8.90
CA THR A 85 11.48 -0.80 -9.31
C THR A 85 11.81 -0.92 -10.82
N ASP A 86 11.09 -1.73 -11.60
CA ASP A 86 11.23 -1.85 -13.06
C ASP A 86 10.23 -0.99 -13.87
N ASP A 87 9.60 0.00 -13.23
CA ASP A 87 8.57 0.91 -13.77
C ASP A 87 7.27 0.18 -14.22
N GLU A 88 7.02 -1.02 -13.72
CA GLU A 88 5.70 -1.66 -13.82
C GLU A 88 4.73 -1.05 -12.80
N LEU A 89 3.58 -0.56 -13.27
CA LEU A 89 2.53 0.01 -12.44
C LEU A 89 1.36 -0.98 -12.31
N VAL A 90 1.04 -1.35 -11.07
CA VAL A 90 -0.14 -2.13 -10.72
C VAL A 90 -1.10 -1.25 -9.93
N ILE A 91 -2.31 -1.09 -10.43
CA ILE A 91 -3.40 -0.36 -9.76
C ILE A 91 -4.33 -1.39 -9.12
N ILE A 92 -4.59 -1.22 -7.84
CA ILE A 92 -5.38 -2.13 -7.03
C ILE A 92 -6.58 -1.35 -6.51
N VAL A 93 -7.77 -1.71 -6.97
CA VAL A 93 -9.04 -1.11 -6.53
C VAL A 93 -9.72 -2.03 -5.53
N ILE A 94 -10.16 -1.49 -4.39
CA ILE A 94 -10.77 -2.28 -3.32
C ILE A 94 -12.28 -2.38 -3.55
N GLU A 95 -12.79 -3.61 -3.67
CA GLU A 95 -14.18 -3.89 -4.11
C GLU A 95 -15.25 -3.32 -3.17
N GLU A 96 -15.00 -3.33 -1.86
CA GLU A 96 -16.00 -3.00 -0.84
C GLU A 96 -16.38 -1.51 -0.80
N THR A 97 -15.54 -0.66 -1.36
CA THR A 97 -15.68 0.80 -1.39
C THR A 97 -16.30 1.35 -2.70
N LEU A 98 -16.66 0.46 -3.63
CA LEU A 98 -17.34 0.80 -4.91
C LEU A 98 -18.88 0.92 -4.82
N LYS A 99 -19.47 1.02 -3.62
CA LYS A 99 -20.93 1.07 -3.40
C LYS A 99 -21.52 2.48 -3.38
#